data_AF-A0A821IUQ5-F1
#
_entry.id   AF-A0A821IUQ5-F1
#
_cell.length_a   1.000
_cell.length_b   1.000
_cell.length_c   1.000
_cell.angle_alpha   90.00
_cell.angle_beta   90.00
_cell.angle_gamma   90.00
#
_symmetry.space_group_name_H-M   'P 1'
#
loop_
_entity.id
_entity.type
_entity.pdbx_description
1 polymer ?
#
loop_
_entity_poly.entity_id
_entity_poly.type
_entity_poly.pdbx_seq_one_letter_code
_entity_poly.pdbx_strand_id
1 'polypeptide(L)'
;MLVMRSFFILLFVTLFVGVLVLDWYLAGTIPWSRYESSTQQSIDGVPFCEHDRSQNFLRERVNSLSDFSFLGVGFYMLVQSIETKSNSLTKTIILSVINGLTNCVHAFGSWLNHACRCQFGHRLDVTGMWLVTSFITLYSVMQHIRIENKKVTLFLFTFMFLLIAYIFWHASDVYYPKSYDNREKILVIGCIIMFLISEFVYMKFSKMKKKQMKLLGFGLTMILIGGLCGHLDATKIIC
;
A
#
# COMPACT_ATOMS: atom_id res chain seq x y z
N MET A 1 -0.30 -25.18 -10.97
CA MET A 1 -0.28 -24.67 -9.58
C MET A 1 1.15 -24.34 -9.15
N LEU A 2 2.05 -25.33 -9.02
CA LEU A 2 3.50 -25.08 -8.77
C LEU A 2 4.12 -24.02 -9.71
N VAL A 3 3.76 -24.08 -10.99
CA VAL A 3 4.24 -23.12 -12.01
C VAL A 3 3.92 -21.66 -11.65
N MET A 4 2.74 -21.34 -11.11
CA MET A 4 2.35 -19.96 -10.78
C MET A 4 3.09 -19.44 -9.55
N ARG A 5 3.26 -20.28 -8.51
CA ARG A 5 4.09 -19.95 -7.35
C ARG A 5 5.52 -19.67 -7.77
N SER A 6 6.12 -20.59 -8.53
CA SER A 6 7.47 -20.44 -9.04
C SER A 6 7.63 -19.20 -9.91
N PHE A 7 6.63 -18.88 -10.74
CA PHE A 7 6.62 -17.66 -11.54
C PHE A 7 6.67 -16.40 -10.68
N PHE A 8 5.78 -16.24 -9.70
CA PHE A 8 5.75 -15.04 -8.86
C PHE A 8 6.97 -14.92 -7.93
N ILE A 9 7.50 -16.05 -7.44
CA ILE A 9 8.76 -16.07 -6.67
C ILE A 9 9.91 -15.62 -7.57
N LEU A 10 10.03 -16.19 -8.78
CA LEU A 10 11.07 -15.82 -9.73
C LEU A 10 10.95 -14.34 -10.13
N LEU A 11 9.74 -13.86 -10.39
CA LEU A 11 9.48 -12.46 -10.70
C LEU A 11 9.91 -11.55 -9.54
N PHE A 12 9.53 -11.89 -8.30
CA PHE A 12 9.94 -11.15 -7.11
C PHE A 12 11.46 -11.05 -6.97
N VAL A 13 12.15 -12.20 -7.05
CA VAL A 13 13.61 -12.25 -6.93
C VAL A 13 14.27 -11.48 -8.06
N THR A 14 13.78 -11.62 -9.29
CA THR A 14 14.31 -10.92 -10.46
C THR A 14 14.16 -9.40 -10.32
N LEU A 15 12.99 -8.92 -9.88
CA LEU A 15 12.76 -7.49 -9.64
C LEU A 15 13.65 -6.97 -8.51
N PHE A 16 13.75 -7.70 -7.41
CA PHE A 16 14.55 -7.29 -6.25
C PHE A 16 16.05 -7.22 -6.59
N VAL A 17 16.60 -8.29 -7.17
CA VAL A 17 18.00 -8.32 -7.62
C VAL A 17 18.23 -7.28 -8.72
N GLY A 18 17.29 -7.12 -9.65
CA GLY A 18 17.36 -6.11 -10.71
C GLY A 18 17.48 -4.69 -10.15
N VAL A 19 16.67 -4.34 -9.15
CA VAL A 19 16.77 -3.02 -8.47
C VAL A 19 18.11 -2.83 -7.76
N LEU A 20 18.62 -3.86 -7.07
CA LEU A 20 19.94 -3.78 -6.42
C LEU A 20 21.08 -3.60 -7.44
N VAL A 21 21.03 -4.33 -8.56
CA VAL A 21 22.00 -4.20 -9.64
C VAL A 21 21.93 -2.82 -10.28
N LEU A 22 20.72 -2.30 -10.53
CA LEU A 22 20.52 -0.95 -11.07
C LEU A 22 21.04 0.12 -10.11
N ASP A 23 20.79 -0.01 -8.80
CA ASP A 23 21.30 0.93 -7.79
C ASP A 23 22.82 0.95 -7.72
N TRP A 24 23.46 -0.23 -7.81
CA TRP A 24 24.91 -0.32 -7.87
C TRP A 24 25.46 0.26 -9.17
N TYR A 25 24.87 -0.08 -10.32
CA TYR A 25 25.32 0.34 -11.64
C TYR A 25 25.20 1.86 -11.86
N LEU A 26 24.17 2.48 -11.29
CA LEU A 26 23.89 3.91 -11.42
C LEU A 26 24.44 4.74 -10.24
N ALA A 27 25.26 4.15 -9.37
CA ALA A 27 25.88 4.88 -8.27
C ALA A 27 26.79 6.01 -8.79
N GLY A 28 26.68 7.20 -8.18
CA GLY A 28 27.37 8.41 -8.61
C GLY A 28 26.70 9.16 -9.77
N THR A 29 25.54 8.71 -10.25
CA THR A 29 24.76 9.38 -11.32
C THR A 29 23.54 10.12 -10.74
N ILE A 30 22.89 10.98 -11.51
CA ILE A 30 21.64 11.66 -11.10
C ILE A 30 20.48 11.15 -11.96
N PRO A 31 20.06 9.88 -11.79
CA PRO A 31 19.13 9.21 -12.71
C PRO A 31 17.76 9.88 -12.72
N TRP A 32 17.39 10.56 -11.63
CA TRP A 32 16.11 11.23 -11.45
C TRP A 32 16.12 12.73 -11.79
N SER A 33 17.22 13.27 -12.32
CA SER A 33 17.39 14.71 -12.60
C SER A 33 16.25 15.34 -13.42
N ARG A 34 15.63 14.59 -14.34
CA ARG A 34 14.48 15.05 -15.15
C ARG A 34 13.18 15.18 -14.35
N TYR A 35 13.08 14.51 -13.21
CA TYR A 35 11.90 14.50 -12.35
C TYR A 35 12.06 15.40 -11.12
N GLU A 36 13.30 15.81 -10.79
CA GLU A 36 13.62 16.73 -9.68
C GLU A 36 13.07 18.14 -9.89
N SER A 37 12.91 18.59 -11.14
CA SER A 37 12.56 19.99 -11.44
C SER A 37 11.10 20.37 -11.15
N SER A 38 10.25 19.43 -10.75
CA SER A 38 8.83 19.74 -10.50
C SER A 38 8.49 20.06 -9.04
N THR A 39 9.35 19.77 -8.07
CA THR A 39 9.10 20.03 -6.64
C THR A 39 10.42 20.07 -5.86
N GLN A 40 11.13 21.19 -5.99
CA GLN A 40 12.33 21.49 -5.21
C GLN A 40 11.94 21.72 -3.74
N GLN A 41 11.54 20.67 -3.03
CA GLN A 41 11.51 20.66 -1.57
C GLN A 41 12.97 20.60 -1.13
N SER A 42 13.41 21.72 -0.57
CA SER A 42 14.73 21.94 -0.03
C SER A 42 15.12 20.81 0.94
N ILE A 43 16.43 20.60 1.02
CA ILE A 43 17.16 19.68 1.90
C ILE A 43 16.71 19.77 3.38
N ASP A 44 16.02 20.85 3.78
CA ASP A 44 15.50 21.08 5.14
C ASP A 44 14.06 20.59 5.38
N GLY A 45 13.32 20.20 4.33
CA GLY A 45 11.89 19.82 4.37
C GLY A 45 11.59 18.34 4.12
N VAL A 46 12.61 17.49 4.15
CA VAL A 46 12.48 16.05 3.91
C VAL A 46 11.58 15.41 4.99
N PRO A 47 10.49 14.72 4.60
CA PRO A 47 9.51 14.18 5.56
C PRO A 47 10.00 12.96 6.36
N PHE A 48 11.07 12.30 5.90
CA PHE A 48 11.62 11.08 6.51
C PHE A 48 13.04 11.31 7.02
N CYS A 49 13.50 10.50 7.97
CA CYS A 49 14.85 10.67 8.52
C CYS A 49 15.95 10.10 7.61
N GLU A 50 15.65 9.12 6.75
CA GLU A 50 16.66 8.48 5.92
C GLU A 50 17.42 9.49 5.04
N HIS A 51 18.75 9.38 5.06
CA HIS A 51 19.64 10.26 4.31
C HIS A 51 19.39 10.16 2.80
N ASP A 52 19.22 11.32 2.16
CA ASP A 52 18.98 11.44 0.74
C ASP A 52 20.25 11.22 -0.09
N ARG A 53 20.26 10.17 -0.90
CA ARG A 53 21.35 9.84 -1.83
C ARG A 53 20.98 10.25 -3.24
N SER A 54 20.89 11.55 -3.51
CA SER A 54 20.51 12.08 -4.84
C SER A 54 21.43 11.65 -5.98
N GLN A 55 22.65 11.22 -5.67
CA GLN A 55 23.61 10.64 -6.62
C GLN A 55 23.46 9.12 -6.83
N ASN A 56 22.35 8.54 -6.41
CA ASN A 56 22.06 7.11 -6.56
C ASN A 56 20.67 6.89 -7.19
N PHE A 57 20.42 5.66 -7.65
CA PHE A 57 19.09 5.26 -8.12
C PHE A 57 18.08 5.12 -6.97
N LEU A 58 18.51 4.60 -5.81
CA LEU A 58 17.71 4.59 -4.60
C LEU A 58 18.17 5.71 -3.67
N ARG A 59 17.41 6.81 -3.64
CA ARG A 59 17.70 7.95 -2.76
C ARG A 59 17.58 7.55 -1.29
N GLU A 60 16.49 6.87 -0.94
CA GLU A 60 16.23 6.30 0.38
C GLU A 60 16.24 4.78 0.30
N ARG A 61 17.43 4.18 0.33
CA ARG A 61 17.63 2.75 0.11
C ARG A 61 16.84 1.88 1.08
N VAL A 62 16.82 2.18 2.37
CA VAL A 62 16.14 1.33 3.36
C VAL A 62 14.63 1.42 3.18
N ASN A 63 14.09 2.63 3.08
CA ASN A 63 12.66 2.85 2.86
C ASN A 63 12.21 2.20 1.55
N SER A 64 12.90 2.48 0.42
CA SER A 64 12.56 1.93 -0.89
C SER A 64 12.61 0.40 -0.94
N LEU A 65 13.62 -0.23 -0.31
CA LEU A 65 13.75 -1.69 -0.34
C LEU A 65 12.75 -2.38 0.59
N SER A 66 12.32 -1.71 1.67
CA SER A 66 11.30 -2.25 2.57
C SER A 66 9.95 -2.47 1.86
N ASP A 67 9.69 -1.70 0.79
CA ASP A 67 8.45 -1.80 0.00
C ASP A 67 8.30 -3.10 -0.76
N PHE A 68 9.40 -3.82 -1.00
CA PHE A 68 9.34 -5.17 -1.55
C PHE A 68 8.60 -6.14 -0.63
N SER A 69 8.51 -5.87 0.68
CA SER A 69 7.66 -6.68 1.56
C SER A 69 6.18 -6.62 1.15
N PHE A 70 5.67 -5.43 0.79
CA PHE A 70 4.31 -5.25 0.28
C PHE A 70 4.14 -5.91 -1.10
N LEU A 71 5.15 -5.84 -1.96
CA LEU A 71 5.12 -6.53 -3.26
C LEU A 71 5.03 -8.06 -3.08
N GLY A 72 5.83 -8.61 -2.17
CA GLY A 72 5.80 -10.04 -1.83
C GLY A 72 4.44 -10.48 -1.29
N VAL A 73 3.83 -9.69 -0.40
CA VAL A 73 2.47 -9.92 0.10
C VAL A 73 1.43 -9.83 -1.03
N GLY A 74 1.54 -8.85 -1.93
CA GLY A 74 0.67 -8.71 -3.09
C GLY A 74 0.72 -9.93 -4.01
N PHE A 75 1.92 -10.39 -4.37
CA PHE A 75 2.11 -11.60 -5.16
C PHE A 75 1.57 -12.86 -4.46
N TYR A 76 1.79 -12.98 -3.16
CA TYR A 76 1.20 -14.06 -2.38
C TYR A 76 -0.33 -14.05 -2.45
N MET A 77 -0.97 -12.87 -2.33
CA MET A 77 -2.43 -12.73 -2.47
C MET A 77 -2.91 -13.11 -3.88
N LEU A 78 -2.17 -12.73 -4.94
CA LEU A 78 -2.47 -13.10 -6.32
C LEU A 78 -2.39 -14.62 -6.53
N VAL A 79 -1.35 -15.27 -6.01
CA VAL A 79 -1.23 -16.74 -6.04
C VAL A 79 -2.41 -17.39 -5.31
N GLN A 80 -2.71 -16.93 -4.10
CA GLN A 80 -3.80 -17.49 -3.30
C GLN A 80 -5.18 -17.31 -3.94
N SER A 81 -5.38 -16.24 -4.72
CA SER A 81 -6.62 -16.00 -5.47
C SER A 81 -6.90 -17.08 -6.52
N ILE A 82 -5.85 -17.70 -7.06
CA ILE A 82 -5.93 -18.71 -8.11
C ILE A 82 -6.01 -20.11 -7.49
N GLU A 83 -5.20 -20.36 -6.47
CA GLU A 83 -4.96 -21.71 -5.97
C GLU A 83 -5.93 -22.15 -4.87
N THR A 84 -6.48 -21.22 -4.10
CA THR A 84 -7.32 -21.55 -2.94
C THR A 84 -8.68 -20.90 -3.05
N LYS A 85 -9.72 -21.62 -2.61
CA LYS A 85 -11.09 -21.09 -2.43
C LYS A 85 -11.55 -21.27 -0.99
N SER A 86 -10.66 -21.00 -0.05
CA SER A 86 -10.79 -21.38 1.37
C SER A 86 -11.56 -20.36 2.20
N ASN A 87 -11.70 -19.11 1.74
CA ASN A 87 -12.37 -18.03 2.46
C ASN A 87 -13.27 -17.18 1.53
N SER A 88 -14.06 -16.28 2.11
CA SER A 88 -15.02 -15.43 1.36
C SER A 88 -14.35 -14.56 0.30
N LEU A 89 -13.12 -14.11 0.55
CA LEU A 89 -12.36 -13.27 -0.38
C LEU A 89 -11.90 -14.09 -1.60
N THR A 90 -11.35 -15.27 -1.34
CA THR A 90 -10.85 -16.21 -2.36
C THR A 90 -11.95 -16.95 -3.12
N LYS A 91 -13.18 -17.01 -2.58
CA LYS A 91 -14.36 -17.48 -3.33
C LYS A 91 -14.70 -16.58 -4.51
N THR A 92 -14.40 -15.29 -4.42
CA THR A 92 -14.60 -14.32 -5.51
C THR A 92 -13.23 -13.92 -6.06
N ILE A 93 -12.71 -14.70 -7.01
CA ILE A 93 -11.37 -14.54 -7.59
C ILE A 93 -11.06 -13.08 -7.93
N ILE A 94 -12.02 -12.36 -8.54
CA ILE A 94 -11.86 -10.95 -8.91
C ILE A 94 -11.53 -10.07 -7.70
N LEU A 95 -12.22 -10.23 -6.57
CA LEU A 95 -11.94 -9.43 -5.36
C LEU A 95 -10.57 -9.75 -4.78
N SER A 96 -10.17 -11.02 -4.78
CA SER A 96 -8.84 -11.42 -4.31
C SER A 96 -7.74 -10.94 -5.24
N VAL A 97 -7.98 -10.91 -6.57
CA VAL A 97 -7.06 -10.33 -7.55
C VAL A 97 -6.93 -8.83 -7.36
N ILE A 98 -8.05 -8.12 -7.21
CA ILE A 98 -8.05 -6.68 -6.92
C ILE A 98 -7.20 -6.41 -5.67
N ASN A 99 -7.44 -7.13 -4.57
CA ASN A 99 -6.66 -6.98 -3.33
C ASN A 99 -5.15 -7.22 -3.51
N GLY A 100 -4.77 -8.20 -4.32
CA GLY A 100 -3.36 -8.44 -4.63
C GLY A 100 -2.76 -7.28 -5.45
N LEU A 101 -3.51 -6.78 -6.43
CA LEU A 101 -3.10 -5.65 -7.27
C LEU A 101 -3.01 -4.35 -6.48
N THR A 102 -3.89 -4.08 -5.52
CA THR A 102 -3.80 -2.86 -4.68
C THR A 102 -2.50 -2.81 -3.89
N ASN A 103 -2.10 -3.95 -3.31
CA ASN A 103 -0.83 -4.08 -2.59
C ASN A 103 0.36 -3.91 -3.54
N CYS A 104 0.29 -4.44 -4.76
CA CYS A 104 1.34 -4.23 -5.76
C CYS A 104 1.45 -2.75 -6.16
N VAL A 105 0.32 -2.07 -6.42
CA VAL A 105 0.30 -0.64 -6.77
C VAL A 105 0.89 0.21 -5.64
N HIS A 106 0.51 -0.07 -4.39
CA HIS A 106 1.12 0.60 -3.24
C HIS A 106 2.62 0.34 -3.13
N ALA A 107 3.06 -0.92 -3.24
CA ALA A 107 4.48 -1.27 -3.19
C ALA A 107 5.30 -0.54 -4.26
N PHE A 108 4.82 -0.51 -5.51
CA PHE A 108 5.50 0.21 -6.59
C PHE A 108 5.46 1.72 -6.41
N GLY A 109 4.34 2.27 -5.92
CA GLY A 109 4.19 3.69 -5.65
C GLY A 109 5.13 4.16 -4.55
N SER A 110 5.15 3.47 -3.41
CA SER A 110 6.01 3.78 -2.27
C SER A 110 7.48 3.59 -2.60
N TRP A 111 7.83 2.49 -3.28
CA TRP A 111 9.18 2.28 -3.79
C TRP A 111 9.63 3.42 -4.69
N LEU A 112 8.78 3.85 -5.62
CA LEU A 112 9.12 4.93 -6.54
C LEU A 112 9.22 6.26 -5.79
N ASN A 113 8.32 6.55 -4.87
CA ASN A 113 8.34 7.74 -4.03
C ASN A 113 9.68 7.87 -3.28
N HIS A 114 10.15 6.80 -2.65
CA HIS A 114 11.42 6.77 -1.92
C HIS A 114 12.66 6.68 -2.83
N ALA A 115 12.53 6.07 -4.01
CA ALA A 115 13.63 5.97 -4.97
C ALA A 115 13.91 7.29 -5.68
N CYS A 116 12.87 7.96 -6.22
CA CYS A 116 13.02 9.19 -7.00
C CYS A 116 12.78 10.48 -6.20
N ARG A 117 11.97 10.43 -5.13
CA ARG A 117 11.37 11.61 -4.46
C ARG A 117 10.71 12.57 -5.44
N CYS A 118 9.93 12.01 -6.34
CA CYS A 118 9.28 12.73 -7.42
C CYS A 118 7.76 12.71 -7.27
N GLN A 119 7.10 13.77 -7.77
CA GLN A 119 5.64 13.95 -7.74
C GLN A 119 4.90 12.68 -8.14
N PHE A 120 5.28 12.09 -9.27
CA PHE A 120 4.63 10.90 -9.81
C PHE A 120 4.71 9.69 -8.86
N GLY A 121 5.86 9.48 -8.21
CA GLY A 121 6.03 8.44 -7.20
C GLY A 121 5.10 8.65 -6.01
N HIS A 122 5.06 9.86 -5.46
CA HIS A 122 4.14 10.20 -4.38
C HIS A 122 2.66 10.01 -4.75
N ARG A 123 2.23 10.42 -5.96
CA ARG A 123 0.84 10.19 -6.40
C ARG A 123 0.50 8.71 -6.35
N LEU A 124 1.39 7.86 -6.86
CA LEU A 124 1.21 6.41 -6.86
C LEU A 124 1.23 5.84 -5.45
N ASP A 125 2.12 6.32 -4.58
CA ASP A 125 2.21 5.90 -3.18
C ASP A 125 0.91 6.18 -2.42
N VAL A 126 0.49 7.45 -2.40
CA VAL A 126 -0.74 7.89 -1.75
C VAL A 126 -1.94 7.17 -2.33
N THR A 127 -2.06 7.11 -3.67
CA THR A 127 -3.16 6.37 -4.31
C THR A 127 -3.14 4.90 -3.91
N GLY A 128 -1.97 4.26 -3.87
CA GLY A 128 -1.80 2.89 -3.43
C GLY A 128 -2.25 2.66 -1.99
N MET A 129 -1.85 3.51 -1.05
CA MET A 129 -2.30 3.48 0.35
C MET A 129 -3.84 3.54 0.44
N TRP A 130 -4.45 4.44 -0.35
CA TRP A 130 -5.90 4.59 -0.44
C TRP A 130 -6.58 3.37 -1.02
N LEU A 131 -6.00 2.75 -2.04
CA LEU A 131 -6.51 1.52 -2.63
C LEU A 131 -6.48 0.36 -1.63
N VAL A 132 -5.41 0.19 -0.86
CA VAL A 132 -5.32 -0.88 0.14
C VAL A 132 -6.35 -0.68 1.26
N THR A 133 -6.42 0.52 1.84
CA THR A 133 -7.30 0.82 2.97
C THR A 133 -8.78 0.82 2.59
N SER A 134 -9.12 1.42 1.44
CA SER A 134 -10.49 1.41 0.92
C SER A 134 -10.95 0.03 0.51
N PHE A 135 -10.08 -0.82 -0.06
CA PHE A 135 -10.43 -2.19 -0.39
C PHE A 135 -10.94 -2.92 0.84
N ILE A 136 -10.17 -2.90 1.93
CA ILE A 136 -10.52 -3.61 3.17
C ILE A 136 -11.82 -3.06 3.76
N THR A 137 -11.98 -1.73 3.77
CA THR A 137 -13.16 -1.05 4.30
C THR A 137 -14.41 -1.38 3.49
N LEU A 138 -14.37 -1.17 2.18
CA LEU A 138 -15.47 -1.46 1.26
C LEU A 138 -15.82 -2.94 1.30
N TYR A 139 -14.82 -3.82 1.34
CA TYR A 139 -15.05 -5.26 1.41
C TYR A 139 -15.78 -5.64 2.69
N SER A 140 -15.34 -5.13 3.85
CA SER A 140 -16.02 -5.35 5.14
C SER A 140 -17.46 -4.84 5.09
N VAL A 141 -17.67 -3.58 4.67
CA VAL A 141 -19.01 -2.98 4.53
C VAL A 141 -19.92 -3.80 3.60
N MET A 142 -19.42 -4.23 2.45
CA MET A 142 -20.24 -5.02 1.52
C MET A 142 -20.60 -6.41 2.05
N GLN A 143 -19.81 -7.00 2.96
CA GLN A 143 -20.24 -8.24 3.62
C GLN A 143 -21.48 -8.02 4.50
N HIS A 144 -21.70 -6.79 4.99
CA HIS A 144 -22.89 -6.42 5.75
C HIS A 144 -24.09 -6.12 4.87
N ILE A 145 -23.86 -5.49 3.72
CA ILE A 145 -24.94 -5.14 2.79
C ILE A 145 -25.28 -6.40 1.97
N ARG A 146 -26.33 -7.11 2.39
CA ARG A 146 -26.83 -8.33 1.71
C ARG A 146 -27.52 -8.01 0.38
N ILE A 147 -26.76 -7.57 -0.61
CA ILE A 147 -27.25 -7.44 -1.99
C ILE A 147 -27.30 -8.84 -2.61
N GLU A 148 -28.50 -9.31 -2.96
CA GLU A 148 -28.69 -10.66 -3.51
C GLU A 148 -27.99 -10.86 -4.87
N ASN A 149 -27.95 -9.79 -5.68
CA ASN A 149 -27.34 -9.82 -6.99
C ASN A 149 -25.82 -9.56 -6.93
N LYS A 150 -25.04 -10.63 -6.95
CA LYS A 150 -23.56 -10.60 -6.94
C LYS A 150 -22.94 -9.72 -8.03
N LYS A 151 -23.55 -9.63 -9.22
CA LYS A 151 -23.03 -8.78 -10.31
C LYS A 151 -23.15 -7.30 -9.96
N VAL A 152 -24.28 -6.91 -9.37
CA VAL A 152 -24.50 -5.54 -8.89
C VAL A 152 -23.54 -5.22 -7.75
N THR A 153 -23.36 -6.13 -6.79
CA THR A 153 -22.37 -5.95 -5.70
C THR A 153 -20.97 -5.73 -6.25
N LEU A 154 -20.53 -6.56 -7.20
CA LEU A 154 -19.20 -6.44 -7.81
C LEU A 154 -19.05 -5.15 -8.61
N PHE A 155 -20.09 -4.73 -9.35
CA PHE A 155 -20.10 -3.47 -10.07
C PHE A 155 -19.97 -2.28 -9.12
N LEU A 156 -20.81 -2.21 -8.07
CA LEU A 156 -20.76 -1.14 -7.08
C LEU A 156 -19.41 -1.09 -6.36
N PHE A 157 -18.86 -2.25 -6.00
CA PHE A 157 -17.53 -2.35 -5.42
C PHE A 157 -16.48 -1.74 -6.33
N THR A 158 -16.42 -2.23 -7.58
CA THR A 158 -15.40 -1.82 -8.56
C THR A 158 -15.54 -0.34 -8.89
N PHE A 159 -16.77 0.15 -9.04
CA PHE A 159 -17.04 1.56 -9.30
C PHE A 159 -16.57 2.46 -8.15
N MET A 160 -16.96 2.16 -6.90
CA MET A 160 -16.50 2.93 -5.74
C MET A 160 -14.98 2.86 -5.59
N PHE A 161 -14.40 1.69 -5.85
CA PHE A 161 -12.98 1.46 -5.77
C PHE A 161 -12.19 2.31 -6.78
N LEU A 162 -12.63 2.34 -8.05
CA LEU A 162 -12.02 3.16 -9.10
C LEU A 162 -12.25 4.66 -8.87
N LEU A 163 -13.41 5.04 -8.34
CA LEU A 163 -13.71 6.42 -7.98
C LEU A 163 -12.76 6.94 -6.90
N ILE A 164 -12.50 6.13 -5.86
CA ILE A 164 -11.52 6.44 -4.81
C ILE A 164 -10.12 6.59 -5.43
N ALA A 165 -9.72 5.67 -6.31
CA ALA A 165 -8.45 5.74 -7.03
C ALA A 165 -8.29 7.09 -7.76
N TYR A 166 -9.32 7.47 -8.52
CA TYR A 166 -9.34 8.69 -9.31
C TYR A 166 -9.28 9.95 -8.43
N ILE A 167 -10.09 10.01 -7.37
CA ILE A 167 -10.12 11.15 -6.45
C ILE A 167 -8.74 11.35 -5.83
N PHE A 168 -8.12 10.31 -5.27
CA PHE A 168 -6.84 10.46 -4.57
C PHE A 168 -5.66 10.67 -5.51
N TRP A 169 -5.71 10.12 -6.72
CA TRP A 169 -4.75 10.44 -7.77
C TRP A 169 -4.71 11.96 -8.03
N HIS A 170 -5.86 12.59 -8.22
CA HIS A 170 -5.94 14.02 -8.49
C HIS A 170 -5.76 14.88 -7.24
N ALA A 171 -6.18 14.40 -6.07
CA ALA A 171 -6.06 15.15 -4.83
C ALA A 171 -4.59 15.21 -4.36
N SER A 172 -3.79 14.17 -4.60
CA SER A 172 -2.36 14.12 -4.23
C SER A 172 -1.53 15.30 -4.78
N ASP A 173 -1.95 15.91 -5.90
CA ASP A 173 -1.32 17.10 -6.46
C ASP A 173 -1.49 18.37 -5.64
N VAL A 174 -2.62 18.48 -4.94
CA VAL A 174 -2.91 19.63 -4.09
C VAL A 174 -2.03 19.62 -2.83
N TYR A 175 -1.53 18.43 -2.44
CA TYR A 175 -0.94 18.19 -1.13
C TYR A 175 0.59 18.09 -1.12
N TYR A 176 1.22 17.78 -2.26
CA TYR A 176 2.66 17.55 -2.33
C TYR A 176 3.57 18.71 -1.82
N PRO A 177 3.32 20.00 -2.11
CA PRO A 177 4.31 21.03 -1.75
C PRO A 177 4.29 21.41 -0.26
N LYS A 178 3.22 21.09 0.50
CA LYS A 178 3.11 21.46 1.92
C LYS A 178 3.40 20.25 2.78
N SER A 179 4.63 20.18 3.28
CA SER A 179 5.09 19.42 4.45
C SER A 179 4.04 18.49 5.08
N TYR A 180 4.20 17.19 4.86
CA TYR A 180 3.66 16.14 5.73
C TYR A 180 2.21 16.39 6.20
N ASP A 181 1.28 16.41 5.25
CA ASP A 181 -0.10 16.83 5.52
C ASP A 181 -0.78 15.85 6.49
N ASN A 182 -1.02 16.31 7.72
CA ASN A 182 -1.77 15.57 8.75
C ASN A 182 -3.12 15.07 8.23
N ARG A 183 -3.68 15.67 7.18
CA ARG A 183 -4.95 15.25 6.57
C ARG A 183 -4.89 13.85 5.98
N GLU A 184 -3.84 13.50 5.24
CA GLU A 184 -3.71 12.16 4.66
C GLU A 184 -3.69 11.09 5.75
N LYS A 185 -2.95 11.36 6.84
CA LYS A 185 -2.92 10.51 8.03
C LYS A 185 -4.29 10.41 8.71
N ILE A 186 -4.96 11.53 8.93
CA ILE A 186 -6.28 11.57 9.56
C ILE A 186 -7.28 10.74 8.75
N LEU A 187 -7.26 10.88 7.43
CA LEU A 187 -8.16 10.16 6.55
C LEU A 187 -7.85 8.65 6.58
N VAL A 188 -6.58 8.23 6.51
CA VAL A 188 -6.19 6.81 6.62
C VAL A 188 -6.60 6.22 7.98
N ILE A 189 -6.34 6.95 9.06
CA ILE A 189 -6.79 6.58 10.42
C ILE A 189 -8.31 6.46 10.45
N GLY A 190 -9.04 7.38 9.81
CA GLY A 190 -10.49 7.34 9.66
C GLY A 190 -10.96 6.06 8.98
N CYS A 191 -10.32 5.63 7.88
CA CYS A 191 -10.63 4.36 7.23
C CYS A 191 -10.35 3.15 8.12
N ILE A 192 -9.24 3.15 8.86
CA ILE A 192 -8.92 2.09 9.82
C ILE A 192 -9.99 2.04 10.91
N ILE A 193 -10.39 3.18 11.48
CA ILE A 193 -11.46 3.26 12.49
C ILE A 193 -12.78 2.73 11.92
N MET A 194 -13.17 3.15 10.72
CA MET A 194 -14.38 2.68 10.05
C MET A 194 -14.36 1.16 9.83
N PHE A 195 -13.22 0.61 9.39
CA PHE A 195 -13.02 -0.83 9.28
C PHE A 195 -13.17 -1.52 10.64
N LEU A 196 -12.55 -1.02 11.71
CA LEU A 196 -12.63 -1.60 13.04
C LEU A 196 -14.05 -1.57 13.61
N ILE A 197 -14.79 -0.48 13.38
CA ILE A 197 -16.21 -0.38 13.75
C ILE A 197 -17.02 -1.41 12.98
N SER A 198 -16.82 -1.51 11.66
CA SER A 198 -17.49 -2.48 10.79
C SER A 198 -17.25 -3.91 11.29
N GLU A 199 -15.99 -4.27 11.55
CA GLU A 199 -15.63 -5.56 12.12
C GLU A 199 -16.27 -5.74 13.50
N PHE A 200 -16.20 -4.77 14.41
CA PHE A 200 -16.82 -4.91 15.73
C PHE A 200 -18.33 -5.17 15.67
N VAL A 201 -19.03 -4.47 14.78
CA VAL A 201 -20.44 -4.72 14.50
C VAL A 201 -20.61 -6.14 13.96
N TYR A 202 -19.81 -6.58 12.99
CA TYR A 202 -19.82 -7.95 12.47
C TYR A 202 -19.66 -8.97 13.59
N MET A 203 -18.67 -8.78 14.44
CA MET A 203 -18.30 -9.68 15.53
C MET A 203 -19.45 -9.88 16.52
N LYS A 204 -20.15 -8.79 16.86
CA LYS A 204 -21.32 -8.83 17.75
C LYS A 204 -22.44 -9.72 17.18
N PHE A 205 -22.62 -9.70 15.86
CA PHE A 205 -23.70 -10.45 15.19
C PHE A 205 -23.30 -11.84 14.70
N SER A 206 -22.03 -12.11 14.40
CA SER A 206 -21.61 -13.32 13.66
C SER A 206 -21.12 -14.50 14.52
N LYS A 207 -21.13 -14.45 15.87
CA LYS A 207 -20.50 -15.48 16.73
C LYS A 207 -19.09 -15.86 16.22
N MET A 208 -18.25 -14.87 15.92
CA MET A 208 -16.93 -15.11 15.36
C MET A 208 -16.09 -16.07 16.21
N LYS A 209 -15.21 -16.83 15.55
CA LYS A 209 -14.29 -17.75 16.22
C LYS A 209 -13.18 -16.99 16.92
N LYS A 210 -12.79 -17.42 18.13
CA LYS A 210 -11.66 -16.89 18.93
C LYS A 210 -10.37 -16.64 18.13
N LYS A 211 -10.13 -17.40 17.06
CA LYS A 211 -8.97 -17.24 16.15
C LYS A 211 -8.99 -15.90 15.38
N GLN A 212 -10.15 -15.44 14.91
CA GLN A 212 -10.28 -14.19 14.16
C GLN A 212 -9.99 -12.96 15.05
N MET A 213 -10.48 -12.98 16.31
CA MET A 213 -10.15 -11.95 17.30
C MET A 213 -8.64 -11.80 17.52
N LYS A 214 -7.93 -12.93 17.61
CA LYS A 214 -6.47 -12.91 17.79
C LYS A 214 -5.75 -12.27 16.60
N LEU A 215 -6.19 -12.58 15.37
CA LEU A 215 -5.62 -12.00 14.16
C LEU A 215 -5.92 -10.52 14.04
N LEU A 216 -7.13 -10.08 14.38
CA LEU A 216 -7.49 -8.66 14.41
C LEU A 216 -6.64 -7.90 15.44
N GLY A 217 -6.51 -8.45 16.65
CA GLY A 217 -5.66 -7.87 17.70
C GLY A 217 -4.21 -7.77 17.27
N PHE A 218 -3.66 -8.81 16.65
CA PHE A 218 -2.31 -8.79 16.09
C PHE A 218 -2.15 -7.72 15.00
N GLY A 219 -3.08 -7.64 14.06
CA GLY A 219 -3.07 -6.61 13.00
C GLY A 219 -3.10 -5.19 13.57
N LEU A 220 -3.94 -4.95 14.58
CA LEU A 220 -4.00 -3.68 15.31
C LEU A 220 -2.67 -3.33 15.97
N THR A 221 -2.04 -4.29 16.66
CA THR A 221 -0.73 -4.09 17.26
C THR A 221 0.33 -3.73 16.21
N MET A 222 0.34 -4.41 15.07
CA MET A 222 1.27 -4.10 13.98
C MET A 222 1.05 -2.70 13.39
N ILE A 223 -0.21 -2.26 13.23
CA ILE A 223 -0.54 -0.90 12.78
C ILE A 223 -0.05 0.15 13.78
N LEU A 224 -0.25 -0.09 15.09
CA LEU A 224 0.20 0.83 16.13
C LEU A 224 1.74 0.92 16.17
N ILE A 225 2.44 -0.20 16.06
CA ILE A 225 3.90 -0.23 15.99
C ILE A 225 4.38 0.53 14.74
N GLY A 226 3.81 0.23 13.57
CA GLY A 226 4.17 0.91 12.33
C GLY A 226 3.92 2.42 12.39
N GLY A 227 2.78 2.84 12.94
CA GLY A 227 2.44 4.25 13.15
C GLY A 227 3.39 4.95 14.12
N LEU A 228 3.80 4.27 15.20
CA LEU A 228 4.80 4.79 16.13
C LEU A 228 6.16 4.94 15.47
N CYS A 229 6.64 3.91 14.77
CA CYS A 229 7.90 3.95 14.02
C CYS A 229 7.90 5.09 13.00
N GLY A 230 6.83 5.23 12.21
CA GLY A 230 6.70 6.32 11.24
C GLY A 230 6.63 7.71 11.90
N HIS A 231 6.07 7.83 13.10
CA HIS A 231 6.12 9.08 13.86
C HIS A 231 7.52 9.40 14.36
N LEU A 232 8.25 8.40 14.88
CA LEU A 232 9.62 8.56 15.36
C LEU A 232 10.59 8.91 14.22
N ASP A 233 10.39 8.33 13.03
CA ASP A 233 11.15 8.68 11.82
C ASP A 233 10.85 10.12 11.37
N ALA A 234 9.58 10.49 11.27
CA ALA A 234 9.18 11.84 10.85
C ALA A 234 9.61 12.94 11.84
N THR A 235 9.73 12.61 13.13
CA THR A 235 10.25 13.50 14.17
C THR A 235 11.76 13.43 14.33
N LYS A 236 12.45 12.60 13.51
CA LYS A 236 13.90 12.40 13.51
C LYS A 236 14.46 11.95 14.87
N ILE A 237 13.64 11.23 15.64
CA ILE A 237 14.05 10.63 16.92
C ILE A 237 14.77 9.30 16.68
N ILE A 238 14.25 8.48 15.75
CA ILE A 238 14.85 7.21 15.34
C ILE A 238 14.97 7.19 13.83
N CYS A 239 16.18 6.87 13.38
CA CYS A 239 16.61 6.63 12.01
C CYS A 239 17.48 5.36 12.07
#